data_AF-A0A0N5BKG8-F1
#
_entry.id   AF-A0A0N5BKG8-F1
#
_cell.length_a   1.000
_cell.length_b   1.000
_cell.length_c   1.000
_cell.angle_alpha   90.00
_cell.angle_beta   90.00
_cell.angle_gamma   90.00
#
_symmetry.space_group_name_H-M   'P 1'
#
loop_
_entity.id
_entity.type
_entity.pdbx_description
1 polymer ?
#
loop_
_entity_poly.entity_id
_entity_poly.type
_entity_poly.pdbx_seq_one_letter_code
_entity_poly.pdbx_strand_id
1 'polypeptide(L)'
;MNSQQIQSWLEDISNNYKSLEDPTVGIEDYTNFLNQLTPNTQILIQYLTNHYTEVHLIQPIIAQILMLYYKKGAFRYFTLQLIPSFMIIYFTALSKKQKNKTIIFENFFLAIYNEEILAYGPGSSDMEKKVEEIRIPSISIPSIYHDPKKLGIGNGDVSTLSYEGEGECLFTVKIGPYQAIEKFNAESKFIVLNRLLRGINSNLSRLSQEIIGRSICILAILVTQSGFKFPESQLSSRVLGDLSELEVIEDFSNRRRIPVNTIFLRELICGVYFSIYNYNADFALKALESIHYRAQYEMLAEILVVTESIMQ
;
A
#
# COMPACT_ATOMS: atom_id res chain seq x y z
N MET A 1 25.63 -0.80 6.61
CA MET A 1 25.52 -0.14 7.93
C MET A 1 25.24 -1.20 8.98
N ASN A 2 25.82 -1.10 10.18
CA ASN A 2 25.46 -1.94 11.33
C ASN A 2 24.26 -1.33 12.11
N SER A 3 23.73 -2.04 13.11
CA SER A 3 22.57 -1.57 13.90
C SER A 3 22.77 -0.16 14.47
N GLN A 4 23.95 0.12 15.03
CA GLN A 4 24.26 1.42 15.65
C GLN A 4 24.30 2.55 14.62
N GLN A 5 24.88 2.30 13.43
CA GLN A 5 24.90 3.28 12.34
C GLN A 5 23.50 3.60 11.83
N ILE A 6 22.62 2.60 11.75
CA ILE A 6 21.22 2.82 11.35
C ILE A 6 20.49 3.65 12.41
N GLN A 7 20.68 3.34 13.69
CA GLN A 7 20.08 4.09 14.79
C GLN A 7 20.57 5.54 14.81
N SER A 8 21.88 5.77 14.68
CA SER A 8 22.46 7.11 14.55
C SER A 8 21.85 7.87 13.37
N TRP A 9 21.72 7.23 12.21
CA TRP A 9 21.10 7.87 11.05
C TRP A 9 19.62 8.22 11.26
N LEU A 10 18.84 7.35 11.92
CA LEU A 10 17.45 7.64 12.26
C LEU A 10 17.34 8.80 13.27
N GLU A 11 18.28 8.89 14.21
CA GLU A 11 18.40 10.03 15.13
C GLU A 11 18.77 11.32 14.39
N ASP A 12 19.68 11.26 13.43
CA ASP A 12 20.06 12.41 12.58
C ASP A 12 18.85 12.90 11.76
N ILE A 13 18.08 12.00 11.16
CA ILE A 13 16.82 12.34 10.48
C ILE A 13 15.87 13.07 11.44
N SER A 14 15.70 12.52 12.64
CA SER A 14 14.81 13.04 13.67
C SER A 14 15.18 14.45 14.14
N ASN A 15 16.48 14.80 14.12
CA ASN A 15 17.00 16.06 14.62
C ASN A 15 17.14 17.15 13.56
N ASN A 16 17.55 16.77 12.34
CA ASN A 16 17.91 17.72 11.28
C ASN A 16 16.72 18.20 10.45
N TYR A 17 15.56 17.54 10.56
CA TYR A 17 14.40 17.79 9.69
C TYR A 17 13.12 18.18 10.43
N LYS A 18 13.25 18.91 11.56
CA LYS A 18 12.10 19.39 12.36
C LYS A 18 11.15 20.34 11.60
N SER A 19 11.62 20.97 10.52
CA SER A 19 10.82 21.92 9.73
C SER A 19 9.78 21.28 8.80
N LEU A 20 9.79 19.95 8.63
CA LEU A 20 8.86 19.22 7.76
C LEU A 20 7.62 18.66 8.48
N GLU A 21 7.32 19.20 9.67
CA GLU A 21 6.11 18.90 10.45
C GLU A 21 4.86 19.64 9.90
N ASP A 22 5.06 20.67 9.07
CA ASP A 22 3.98 21.53 8.57
C ASP A 22 3.21 20.87 7.39
N PRO A 23 1.87 20.70 7.48
CA PRO A 23 1.04 20.16 6.40
C PRO A 23 0.87 21.10 5.20
N THR A 24 1.36 22.34 5.25
CA THR A 24 1.34 23.30 4.12
C THR A 24 2.46 23.07 3.10
N VAL A 25 3.40 22.18 3.42
CA VAL A 25 4.51 21.77 2.55
C VAL A 25 3.98 21.05 1.30
N GLY A 26 4.55 21.36 0.14
CA GLY A 26 4.11 20.81 -1.14
C GLY A 26 4.32 19.29 -1.22
N ILE A 27 3.53 18.61 -2.07
CA ILE A 27 3.70 17.17 -2.33
C ILE A 27 5.12 16.86 -2.82
N GLU A 28 5.70 17.76 -3.61
CA GLU A 28 7.05 17.64 -4.16
C GLU A 28 8.13 17.67 -3.07
N ASP A 29 7.96 18.49 -2.03
CA ASP A 29 8.94 18.61 -0.94
C ASP A 29 9.03 17.33 -0.11
N TYR A 30 7.88 16.68 0.17
CA TYR A 30 7.86 15.37 0.82
C TYR A 30 8.58 14.32 -0.03
N THR A 31 8.28 14.29 -1.33
CA THR A 31 8.87 13.34 -2.27
C THR A 31 10.37 13.54 -2.39
N ASN A 32 10.83 14.79 -2.51
CA ASN A 32 12.24 15.16 -2.56
C ASN A 32 12.99 14.74 -1.29
N PHE A 33 12.40 14.99 -0.12
CA PHE A 33 12.96 14.54 1.16
C PHE A 33 13.13 13.02 1.19
N LEU A 34 12.09 12.25 0.84
CA LEU A 34 12.16 10.78 0.87
C LEU A 34 13.11 10.22 -0.20
N ASN A 35 13.22 10.88 -1.35
CA ASN A 35 14.17 10.53 -2.39
C ASN A 35 15.62 10.70 -1.91
N GLN A 36 15.93 11.78 -1.18
CA GLN A 36 17.25 11.96 -0.55
C GLN A 36 17.60 10.83 0.43
N LEU A 37 16.59 10.29 1.14
CA LEU A 37 16.76 9.20 2.08
C LEU A 37 16.80 7.80 1.44
N THR A 38 16.53 7.68 0.14
CA THR A 38 16.33 6.40 -0.54
C THR A 38 17.51 5.42 -0.39
N PRO A 39 18.79 5.82 -0.61
CA PRO A 39 19.92 4.90 -0.46
C PRO A 39 20.03 4.29 0.95
N ASN A 40 19.91 5.12 1.98
CA ASN A 40 19.97 4.65 3.37
C ASN A 40 18.71 3.86 3.76
N THR A 41 17.55 4.20 3.17
CA THR A 41 16.30 3.45 3.35
C THR A 41 16.42 2.03 2.77
N GLN A 42 17.07 1.86 1.61
CA GLN A 42 17.36 0.54 1.05
C GLN A 42 18.29 -0.27 1.97
N ILE A 43 19.34 0.37 2.50
CA ILE A 43 20.26 -0.28 3.47
C ILE A 43 19.50 -0.70 4.73
N LEU A 44 18.61 0.16 5.25
CA LEU A 44 17.73 -0.16 6.38
C LEU A 44 16.85 -1.38 6.09
N ILE A 45 16.15 -1.39 4.95
CA ILE A 45 15.25 -2.49 4.56
C ILE A 45 16.06 -3.80 4.43
N GLN A 46 17.21 -3.74 3.79
CA GLN A 46 18.09 -4.91 3.62
C GLN A 46 18.61 -5.42 4.97
N TYR A 47 19.00 -4.52 5.86
CA TYR A 47 19.43 -4.87 7.21
C TYR A 47 18.32 -5.57 7.99
N LEU A 48 17.11 -5.00 8.01
CA LEU A 48 15.95 -5.59 8.69
C LEU A 48 15.59 -6.97 8.08
N THR A 49 15.66 -7.10 6.76
CA THR A 49 15.38 -8.35 6.04
C THR A 49 16.38 -9.45 6.37
N ASN A 50 17.64 -9.12 6.61
CA ASN A 50 18.67 -10.10 6.96
C ASN A 50 18.68 -10.46 8.45
N HIS A 51 18.30 -9.52 9.33
CA HIS A 51 18.40 -9.69 10.78
C HIS A 51 17.06 -9.85 11.51
N TYR A 52 15.93 -10.03 10.82
CA TYR A 52 14.61 -10.16 11.50
C TYR A 52 14.51 -11.34 12.47
N THR A 53 15.36 -12.37 12.34
CA THR A 53 15.46 -13.47 13.31
C THR A 53 16.08 -13.04 14.64
N GLU A 54 16.90 -11.99 14.63
CA GLU A 54 17.62 -11.41 15.76
C GLU A 54 16.84 -10.21 16.34
N VAL A 55 15.73 -10.52 17.03
CA VAL A 55 14.77 -9.50 17.51
C VAL A 55 15.44 -8.35 18.28
N HIS A 56 16.45 -8.65 19.09
CA HIS A 56 17.19 -7.64 19.87
C HIS A 56 17.90 -6.58 19.00
N LEU A 57 18.29 -6.90 17.76
CA LEU A 57 18.94 -5.95 16.84
C LEU A 57 17.93 -5.07 16.12
N ILE A 58 16.78 -5.64 15.75
CA ILE A 58 15.75 -4.93 14.97
C ILE A 58 14.79 -4.13 15.85
N GLN A 59 14.60 -4.53 17.11
CA GLN A 59 13.67 -3.90 18.03
C GLN A 59 13.93 -2.40 18.28
N PRO A 60 15.17 -1.95 18.58
CA PRO A 60 15.42 -0.52 18.76
C PRO A 60 15.16 0.28 17.47
N ILE A 61 15.47 -0.29 16.31
CA ILE A 61 15.25 0.35 15.01
C ILE A 61 13.74 0.52 14.73
N ILE A 62 12.95 -0.53 14.91
CA ILE A 62 11.49 -0.48 14.71
C ILE A 62 10.85 0.49 15.71
N ALA A 63 11.33 0.54 16.95
CA ALA A 63 10.87 1.50 17.95
C ALA A 63 11.18 2.96 17.55
N GLN A 64 12.38 3.23 17.04
CA GLN A 64 12.73 4.57 16.52
C GLN A 64 11.88 4.97 15.31
N ILE A 65 11.62 4.03 14.39
CA ILE A 65 10.73 4.27 13.24
C ILE A 65 9.31 4.59 13.70
N LEU A 66 8.80 3.85 14.69
CA LEU A 66 7.50 4.15 15.30
C LEU A 66 7.49 5.52 16.00
N MET A 67 8.59 5.92 16.65
CA MET A 67 8.72 7.25 17.23
C MET A 67 8.69 8.35 16.17
N LEU A 68 9.36 8.14 15.03
CA LEU A 68 9.33 9.05 13.89
C LEU A 68 7.90 9.22 13.35
N TYR A 69 7.12 8.14 13.26
CA TYR A 69 5.72 8.22 12.84
C TYR A 69 4.90 9.21 13.66
N TYR A 70 5.05 9.19 14.99
CA TYR A 70 4.31 10.08 15.88
C TYR A 70 4.73 11.56 15.78
N LYS A 71 5.86 11.87 15.13
CA LYS A 71 6.24 13.24 14.78
C LYS A 71 5.44 13.82 13.60
N LYS A 72 4.63 13.01 12.92
CA LYS A 72 3.74 13.41 11.81
C LYS A 72 4.54 14.00 10.62
N GLY A 73 3.86 14.74 9.73
CA GLY A 73 4.48 15.37 8.56
C GLY A 73 5.25 14.40 7.65
N ALA A 74 6.46 14.78 7.23
CA ALA A 74 7.32 13.94 6.41
C ALA A 74 7.69 12.60 7.07
N PHE A 75 7.82 12.57 8.40
CA PHE A 75 8.17 11.36 9.14
C PHE A 75 7.06 10.31 9.11
N ARG A 76 5.80 10.74 9.05
CA ARG A 76 4.67 9.84 8.79
C ARG A 76 4.84 9.15 7.44
N TYR A 77 5.11 9.89 6.37
CA TYR A 77 5.30 9.31 5.03
C TYR A 77 6.53 8.41 4.94
N PHE A 78 7.64 8.80 5.58
CA PHE A 78 8.82 7.94 5.74
C PHE A 78 8.48 6.59 6.40
N THR A 79 7.60 6.60 7.41
CA THR A 79 7.15 5.37 8.07
C THR A 79 6.21 4.57 7.15
N LEU A 80 5.24 5.23 6.50
CA LEU A 80 4.27 4.57 5.63
C LEU A 80 4.95 3.84 4.45
N GLN A 81 6.00 4.42 3.85
CA GLN A 81 6.73 3.76 2.75
C GLN A 81 7.46 2.47 3.17
N LEU A 82 7.73 2.28 4.46
CA LEU A 82 8.39 1.07 4.99
C LEU A 82 7.41 -0.08 5.25
N ILE A 83 6.11 0.20 5.31
CA ILE A 83 5.11 -0.81 5.66
C ILE A 83 5.12 -2.01 4.69
N PRO A 84 5.18 -1.85 3.35
CA PRO A 84 5.21 -3.02 2.46
C PRO A 84 6.47 -3.87 2.68
N SER A 85 7.62 -3.24 2.94
CA SER A 85 8.86 -3.93 3.33
C SER A 85 8.71 -4.70 4.64
N PHE A 86 8.00 -4.14 5.62
CA PHE A 86 7.71 -4.85 6.86
C PHE A 86 6.74 -6.01 6.64
N MET A 87 5.76 -5.85 5.75
CA MET A 87 4.86 -6.93 5.35
C MET A 87 5.64 -8.06 4.65
N ILE A 88 6.64 -7.73 3.82
CA ILE A 88 7.54 -8.73 3.19
C ILE A 88 8.24 -9.57 4.25
N ILE A 89 8.83 -8.92 5.27
CA ILE A 89 9.52 -9.61 6.36
C ILE A 89 8.53 -10.48 7.16
N TYR A 90 7.37 -9.91 7.50
CA TYR A 90 6.29 -10.59 8.21
C TYR A 90 5.84 -11.87 7.48
N PHE A 91 5.50 -11.77 6.19
CA PHE A 91 5.07 -12.90 5.38
C PHE A 91 6.18 -13.91 5.12
N THR A 92 7.42 -13.45 4.97
CA THR A 92 8.59 -14.33 4.88
C THR A 92 8.75 -15.17 6.15
N ALA A 93 8.69 -14.54 7.33
CA ALA A 93 8.74 -15.25 8.61
C ALA A 93 7.60 -16.25 8.77
N LEU A 94 6.36 -15.89 8.37
CA LEU A 94 5.22 -16.80 8.38
C LEU A 94 5.44 -18.02 7.47
N SER A 95 5.91 -17.80 6.25
CA SER A 95 6.17 -18.86 5.27
C SER A 95 7.24 -19.85 5.75
N LYS A 96 8.19 -19.37 6.56
CA LYS A 96 9.27 -20.13 7.21
C LYS A 96 8.90 -20.73 8.58
N LYS A 97 7.63 -20.62 9.02
CA LYS A 97 7.13 -21.04 10.36
C LYS A 97 7.75 -20.30 11.56
N GLN A 98 8.33 -19.12 11.36
CA GLN A 98 9.00 -18.36 12.41
C GLN A 98 8.05 -17.37 13.10
N LYS A 99 6.89 -17.86 13.59
CA LYS A 99 5.83 -17.03 14.18
C LYS A 99 6.31 -16.17 15.36
N ASN A 100 7.24 -16.67 16.17
CA ASN A 100 7.74 -15.91 17.32
C ASN A 100 8.52 -14.65 16.89
N LYS A 101 8.93 -14.56 15.62
CA LYS A 101 9.66 -13.43 15.05
C LYS A 101 8.73 -12.39 14.40
N THR A 102 7.42 -12.68 14.28
CA THR A 102 6.45 -11.77 13.65
C THR A 102 5.85 -10.74 14.61
N ILE A 103 5.87 -11.03 15.92
CA ILE A 103 5.20 -10.24 16.97
C ILE A 103 5.57 -8.75 16.90
N ILE A 104 6.84 -8.43 16.63
CA ILE A 104 7.28 -7.04 16.55
C ILE A 104 6.63 -6.27 15.40
N PHE A 105 6.47 -6.91 14.24
CA PHE A 105 5.80 -6.32 13.09
C PHE A 105 4.29 -6.27 13.29
N GLU A 106 3.71 -7.29 13.92
CA GLU A 106 2.28 -7.31 14.29
C GLU A 106 1.92 -6.13 15.20
N ASN A 107 2.72 -5.87 16.23
CA ASN A 107 2.54 -4.73 17.13
C ASN A 107 2.72 -3.40 16.41
N PHE A 108 3.71 -3.31 15.51
CA PHE A 108 3.92 -2.12 14.69
C PHE A 108 2.71 -1.84 13.80
N PHE A 109 2.18 -2.85 13.09
CA PHE A 109 1.01 -2.69 12.23
C PHE A 109 -0.23 -2.26 13.02
N LEU A 110 -0.47 -2.83 14.20
CA LEU A 110 -1.57 -2.41 15.07
C LEU A 110 -1.45 -0.95 15.49
N ALA A 111 -0.25 -0.53 15.91
CA ALA A 111 -0.01 0.85 16.35
C ALA A 111 -0.33 1.84 15.23
N ILE A 112 0.22 1.62 14.02
CA ILE A 112 -0.04 2.49 12.87
C ILE A 112 -1.51 2.43 12.45
N TYR A 113 -2.11 1.24 12.42
CA TYR A 113 -3.51 1.08 12.04
C TYR A 113 -4.46 1.87 12.94
N ASN A 114 -4.31 1.76 14.26
CA ASN A 114 -5.20 2.43 15.21
C ASN A 114 -5.11 3.97 15.12
N GLU A 115 -3.96 4.48 14.68
CA GLU A 115 -3.75 5.90 14.42
C GLU A 115 -4.30 6.34 13.04
N GLU A 116 -4.15 5.52 12.01
CA GLU A 116 -4.61 5.81 10.63
C GLU A 116 -6.15 5.72 10.46
N ILE A 117 -6.87 5.12 11.42
CA ILE A 117 -8.33 5.08 11.42
C ILE A 117 -8.98 6.30 12.09
N LEU A 118 -8.20 7.21 12.68
CA LEU A 118 -8.72 8.45 13.26
C LEU A 118 -9.09 9.46 12.16
N ALA A 119 -10.23 10.14 12.32
CA ALA A 119 -10.75 11.09 11.34
C ALA A 119 -9.80 12.27 11.12
N TYR A 120 -9.23 12.78 12.21
CA TYR A 120 -8.31 13.93 12.22
C TYR A 120 -6.83 13.51 12.11
N GLY A 121 -6.57 12.25 11.76
CA GLY A 121 -5.23 11.71 11.58
C GLY A 121 -4.49 11.35 12.87
N PRO A 122 -3.22 10.92 12.76
CA PRO A 122 -2.45 10.38 13.87
C PRO A 122 -2.26 11.39 15.00
N GLY A 123 -2.33 10.94 16.25
CA GLY A 123 -2.12 11.74 17.46
C GLY A 123 -3.16 12.85 17.63
N SER A 124 -4.37 12.66 17.12
CA SER A 124 -5.53 13.52 17.40
C SER A 124 -6.03 13.28 18.83
N SER A 125 -6.40 14.35 19.53
CA SER A 125 -7.11 14.24 20.82
C SER A 125 -8.56 13.77 20.64
N ASP A 126 -9.12 14.00 19.46
CA ASP A 126 -10.44 13.50 19.08
C ASP A 126 -10.31 12.07 18.55
N MET A 127 -11.11 11.18 19.15
CA MET A 127 -11.14 9.75 18.87
C MET A 127 -12.14 9.37 17.77
N GLU A 128 -12.78 10.35 17.12
CA GLU A 128 -13.66 10.14 15.98
C GLU A 128 -12.97 9.29 14.90
N LYS A 129 -13.72 8.34 14.35
CA LYS A 129 -13.20 7.38 13.36
C LYS A 129 -13.48 7.87 11.94
N LYS A 130 -12.49 7.70 11.08
CA LYS A 130 -12.56 8.09 9.67
C LYS A 130 -13.66 7.31 8.96
N VAL A 131 -14.54 8.05 8.26
CA VAL A 131 -15.51 7.54 7.30
C VAL A 131 -15.14 8.11 5.93
N GLU A 132 -14.90 7.25 4.95
CA GLU A 132 -14.66 7.65 3.57
C GLU A 132 -15.99 7.70 2.83
N GLU A 133 -16.35 8.88 2.32
CA GLU A 133 -17.57 9.07 1.52
C GLU A 133 -17.19 9.28 0.06
N ILE A 134 -17.66 8.38 -0.81
CA ILE A 134 -17.43 8.45 -2.25
C ILE A 134 -18.76 8.70 -2.93
N ARG A 135 -18.84 9.83 -3.63
CA ARG A 135 -19.98 10.18 -4.46
C ARG A 135 -19.83 9.56 -5.85
N ILE A 136 -20.80 8.75 -6.28
CA ILE A 136 -20.78 8.17 -7.63
C ILE A 136 -21.25 9.23 -8.63
N PRO A 137 -20.42 9.65 -9.61
CA PRO A 137 -20.84 10.65 -10.59
C PRO A 137 -21.94 10.10 -11.50
N SER A 138 -22.83 10.98 -11.95
CA SER A 138 -23.91 10.64 -12.88
C SER A 138 -23.87 11.55 -14.11
N ILE A 139 -24.00 10.97 -15.30
CA ILE A 139 -24.10 11.73 -16.56
C ILE A 139 -25.38 12.55 -16.66
N SER A 140 -26.41 12.18 -15.88
CA SER A 140 -27.69 12.90 -15.83
C SER A 140 -27.64 14.17 -14.97
N ILE A 141 -26.61 14.32 -14.14
CA ILE A 141 -26.40 15.48 -13.27
C ILE A 141 -25.30 16.35 -13.90
N PRO A 142 -25.48 17.68 -14.00
CA PRO A 142 -24.44 18.58 -14.49
C PRO A 142 -23.15 18.45 -13.68
N SER A 143 -22.02 18.46 -14.38
CA SER A 143 -20.69 18.45 -13.76
C SER A 143 -19.82 19.57 -14.33
N ILE A 144 -18.62 19.74 -13.78
CA ILE A 144 -17.63 20.67 -14.33
C ILE A 144 -17.16 20.29 -15.75
N TYR A 145 -17.43 19.06 -16.19
CA TYR A 145 -16.99 18.54 -17.49
C TYR A 145 -18.12 18.45 -18.53
N HIS A 146 -19.38 18.40 -18.11
CA HIS A 146 -20.50 18.19 -19.05
C HIS A 146 -21.80 18.83 -18.59
N ASP A 147 -22.61 19.18 -19.59
CA ASP A 147 -24.00 19.61 -19.43
C ASP A 147 -24.93 18.53 -20.02
N PRO A 148 -25.76 17.86 -19.20
CA PRO A 148 -26.69 16.82 -19.65
C PRO A 148 -27.63 17.27 -20.77
N LYS A 149 -27.97 18.57 -20.82
CA LYS A 149 -28.82 19.12 -21.88
C LYS A 149 -28.12 19.08 -23.24
N LYS A 150 -26.81 19.37 -23.28
CA LYS A 150 -26.00 19.29 -24.50
C LYS A 150 -25.79 17.85 -24.99
N LEU A 151 -25.89 16.88 -24.09
CA LEU A 151 -25.80 15.46 -24.41
C LEU A 151 -27.13 14.86 -24.90
N GLY A 152 -28.21 15.64 -24.98
CA GLY A 152 -29.54 15.15 -25.37
C GLY A 152 -30.20 14.26 -24.31
N ILE A 153 -29.62 14.18 -23.11
CA ILE A 153 -30.12 13.36 -21.99
C ILE A 153 -31.35 14.03 -21.32
N GLY A 154 -31.54 15.34 -21.53
CA GLY A 154 -32.61 16.13 -20.93
C GLY A 154 -33.99 16.08 -21.60
N ASN A 155 -34.18 15.29 -22.67
CA ASN A 155 -35.42 15.31 -23.48
C ASN A 155 -36.31 14.07 -23.31
N GLY A 156 -36.02 13.19 -22.35
CA GLY A 156 -36.86 12.03 -22.03
C GLY A 156 -37.78 12.30 -20.83
N ASP A 157 -39.05 11.90 -20.94
CA ASP A 157 -40.12 11.97 -19.93
C ASP A 157 -39.78 11.33 -18.55
N VAL A 158 -38.60 10.72 -18.41
CA VAL A 158 -38.10 10.17 -17.15
C VAL A 158 -37.56 11.25 -16.21
N SER A 159 -37.21 12.43 -16.74
CA SER A 159 -36.73 13.59 -15.96
C SER A 159 -37.84 14.31 -15.18
N THR A 160 -39.12 13.99 -15.45
CA THR A 160 -40.28 14.61 -14.79
C THR A 160 -40.70 13.89 -13.51
N LEU A 161 -40.06 12.77 -13.15
CA LEU A 161 -40.32 12.03 -11.91
C LEU A 161 -39.29 12.31 -10.80
N SER A 162 -38.23 13.08 -11.08
CA SER A 162 -37.32 13.54 -10.01
C SER A 162 -37.97 14.73 -9.30
N TYR A 163 -38.58 14.42 -8.17
CA TYR A 163 -39.17 15.35 -7.20
C TYR A 163 -38.41 16.67 -7.08
N GLU A 164 -39.17 17.76 -7.08
CA GLU A 164 -38.75 19.06 -6.54
C GLU A 164 -38.33 18.87 -5.07
N GLY A 165 -37.04 18.69 -4.84
CA GLY A 165 -36.50 18.52 -3.50
C GLY A 165 -35.10 17.92 -3.55
N GLU A 166 -34.10 18.80 -3.65
CA GLU A 166 -32.66 18.52 -3.57
C GLU A 166 -32.12 17.51 -4.61
N GLY A 167 -31.17 17.95 -5.42
CA GLY A 167 -30.39 17.06 -6.28
C GLY A 167 -29.49 16.15 -5.45
N GLU A 168 -30.07 15.24 -4.68
CA GLU A 168 -29.32 14.22 -3.96
C GLU A 168 -28.64 13.34 -5.01
N CYS A 169 -27.32 13.28 -4.92
CA CYS A 169 -26.56 12.34 -5.71
C CYS A 169 -27.07 10.93 -5.38
N LEU A 170 -27.64 10.25 -6.38
CA LEU A 170 -28.42 9.01 -6.21
C LEU A 170 -27.70 7.93 -5.39
N PHE A 171 -26.36 7.94 -5.36
CA PHE A 171 -25.57 6.99 -4.56
C PHE A 171 -24.32 7.64 -3.98
N THR A 172 -24.27 7.75 -2.65
CA THR A 172 -23.04 8.01 -1.89
C THR A 172 -22.67 6.74 -1.14
N VAL A 173 -21.46 6.23 -1.41
CA VAL A 173 -20.93 5.05 -0.73
C VAL A 173 -20.14 5.52 0.48
N LYS A 174 -20.54 5.07 1.67
CA LYS A 174 -19.80 5.30 2.91
C LYS A 174 -18.99 4.05 3.26
N ILE A 175 -17.70 4.22 3.50
CA ILE A 175 -16.77 3.15 3.88
C ILE A 175 -16.21 3.48 5.27
N GLY A 176 -16.39 2.55 6.20
CA GLY A 176 -16.10 2.75 7.62
C GLY A 176 -17.37 3.08 8.42
N PRO A 177 -17.24 3.50 9.68
CA PRO A 177 -16.00 3.71 10.41
C PRO A 177 -15.27 2.40 10.75
N TYR A 178 -13.94 2.44 10.74
CA TYR A 178 -13.13 1.30 11.16
C TYR A 178 -12.97 1.27 12.69
N GLN A 179 -13.10 0.08 13.28
CA GLN A 179 -12.96 -0.12 14.72
C GLN A 179 -11.49 -0.25 15.13
N ALA A 180 -11.17 0.20 16.34
CA ALA A 180 -9.85 -0.02 16.92
C ALA A 180 -9.63 -1.52 17.17
N ILE A 181 -8.40 -1.99 16.97
CA ILE A 181 -8.03 -3.40 17.12
C ILE A 181 -6.93 -3.50 18.17
N GLU A 182 -7.17 -4.30 19.19
CA GLU A 182 -6.22 -4.49 20.31
C GLU A 182 -5.23 -5.63 20.05
N LYS A 183 -5.62 -6.64 19.26
CA LYS A 183 -4.84 -7.86 19.06
C LYS A 183 -4.76 -8.23 17.58
N PHE A 184 -3.55 -8.58 17.16
CA PHE A 184 -3.27 -9.03 15.81
C PHE A 184 -3.40 -10.56 15.79
N ASN A 185 -4.45 -11.07 15.15
CA ASN A 185 -4.74 -12.50 15.06
C ASN A 185 -5.20 -12.86 13.64
N ALA A 186 -5.57 -14.12 13.40
CA ALA A 186 -5.95 -14.56 12.05
C ALA A 186 -7.18 -13.82 11.48
N GLU A 187 -8.11 -13.40 12.34
CA GLU A 187 -9.35 -12.68 11.98
C GLU A 187 -9.06 -11.20 11.71
N SER A 188 -8.32 -10.54 12.60
CA SER A 188 -8.02 -9.11 12.50
C SER A 188 -6.90 -8.78 11.51
N LYS A 189 -6.03 -9.74 11.19
CA LYS A 189 -4.85 -9.57 10.32
C LYS A 189 -5.18 -8.82 9.04
N PHE A 190 -6.14 -9.30 8.25
CA PHE A 190 -6.44 -8.65 6.97
C PHE A 190 -7.26 -7.37 7.11
N ILE A 191 -7.97 -7.15 8.22
CA ILE A 191 -8.59 -5.85 8.49
C ILE A 191 -7.49 -4.79 8.63
N VAL A 192 -6.46 -5.09 9.42
CA VAL A 192 -5.30 -4.22 9.65
C VAL A 192 -4.49 -4.02 8.36
N LEU A 193 -4.03 -5.11 7.74
CA LEU A 193 -3.13 -5.02 6.58
C LEU A 193 -3.80 -4.37 5.37
N ASN A 194 -5.08 -4.65 5.11
CA ASN A 194 -5.80 -4.04 3.99
C ASN A 194 -5.94 -2.53 4.20
N ARG A 195 -6.25 -2.10 5.42
CA ARG A 195 -6.38 -0.67 5.73
C ARG A 195 -5.04 0.06 5.61
N LEU A 196 -3.94 -0.56 6.04
CA LEU A 196 -2.61 0.00 5.89
C LEU A 196 -2.21 0.13 4.41
N LEU A 197 -2.44 -0.91 3.60
CA LEU A 197 -2.19 -0.83 2.15
C LEU A 197 -3.07 0.24 1.48
N ARG A 198 -4.35 0.35 1.84
CA ARG A 198 -5.24 1.42 1.37
C ARG A 198 -4.70 2.82 1.72
N GLY A 199 -4.20 2.99 2.94
CA GLY A 199 -3.58 4.22 3.41
C GLY A 199 -2.33 4.59 2.60
N ILE A 200 -1.49 3.60 2.27
CA ILE A 200 -0.33 3.77 1.39
C ILE A 200 -0.77 4.16 -0.02
N ASN A 201 -1.73 3.43 -0.60
CA ASN A 201 -2.27 3.69 -1.93
C ASN A 201 -2.82 5.11 -2.08
N SER A 202 -3.42 5.65 -1.02
CA SER A 202 -3.94 7.03 -0.99
C SER A 202 -2.84 8.10 -0.92
N ASN A 203 -1.59 7.72 -0.64
CA ASN A 203 -0.47 8.64 -0.47
C ASN A 203 0.71 8.35 -1.42
N LEU A 204 0.56 7.48 -2.44
CA LEU A 204 1.65 7.04 -3.33
C LEU A 204 2.44 8.20 -3.94
N SER A 205 1.77 9.30 -4.30
CA SER A 205 2.41 10.49 -4.87
C SER A 205 3.30 11.27 -3.91
N ARG A 206 3.23 10.99 -2.60
CA ARG A 206 4.03 11.63 -1.54
C ARG A 206 5.18 10.75 -1.06
N LEU A 207 5.31 9.52 -1.57
CA LEU A 207 6.29 8.53 -1.14
C LEU A 207 7.46 8.46 -2.13
N SER A 208 8.62 7.92 -1.68
CA SER A 208 9.69 7.59 -2.62
C SER A 208 9.22 6.49 -3.57
N GLN A 209 9.17 6.82 -4.86
CA GLN A 209 8.69 5.92 -5.92
C GLN A 209 9.54 4.66 -6.03
N GLU A 210 10.87 4.80 -5.85
CA GLU A 210 11.82 3.68 -5.90
C GLU A 210 11.60 2.70 -4.75
N ILE A 211 11.46 3.20 -3.51
CA ILE A 211 11.22 2.35 -2.33
C ILE A 211 9.85 1.69 -2.41
N ILE A 212 8.80 2.47 -2.70
CA ILE A 212 7.44 1.97 -2.65
C ILE A 212 7.13 1.03 -3.81
N GLY A 213 7.57 1.38 -5.03
CA GLY A 213 7.32 0.59 -6.21
C GLY A 213 7.97 -0.78 -6.10
N ARG A 214 9.25 -0.80 -5.70
CA ARG A 214 9.99 -2.05 -5.46
C ARG A 214 9.34 -2.90 -4.38
N SER A 215 9.05 -2.32 -3.22
CA SER A 215 8.53 -3.07 -2.07
C SER A 215 7.11 -3.61 -2.30
N ILE A 216 6.23 -2.90 -3.00
CA ILE A 216 4.90 -3.40 -3.37
C ILE A 216 5.01 -4.55 -4.37
N CYS A 217 5.88 -4.44 -5.38
CA CYS A 217 6.09 -5.49 -6.37
C CYS A 217 6.65 -6.77 -5.72
N ILE A 218 7.69 -6.65 -4.87
CA ILE A 218 8.22 -7.79 -4.11
C ILE A 218 7.15 -8.39 -3.20
N LEU A 219 6.36 -7.57 -2.51
CA LEU A 219 5.29 -8.04 -1.63
C LEU A 219 4.26 -8.85 -2.42
N ALA A 220 3.80 -8.33 -3.55
CA ALA A 220 2.85 -8.99 -4.44
C ALA A 220 3.37 -10.35 -4.90
N ILE A 221 4.59 -10.40 -5.42
CA ILE A 221 5.24 -11.64 -5.86
C ILE A 221 5.39 -12.62 -4.70
N LEU A 222 5.89 -12.17 -3.55
CA LEU A 222 6.06 -13.01 -2.37
C LEU A 222 4.76 -13.69 -1.96
N VAL A 223 3.68 -12.94 -1.78
CA VAL A 223 2.42 -13.51 -1.26
C VAL A 223 1.71 -14.40 -2.28
N THR A 224 1.89 -14.13 -3.57
CA THR A 224 1.25 -14.87 -4.66
C THR A 224 2.00 -16.15 -5.01
N GLN A 225 3.34 -16.11 -5.08
CA GLN A 225 4.18 -17.24 -5.48
C GLN A 225 4.59 -18.16 -4.33
N SER A 226 4.47 -17.74 -3.08
CA SER A 226 4.84 -18.60 -1.94
C SER A 226 4.06 -19.92 -1.99
N GLY A 227 4.74 -21.04 -2.22
CA GLY A 227 4.12 -22.37 -2.34
C GLY A 227 3.38 -22.64 -3.66
N PHE A 228 3.67 -21.86 -4.70
CA PHE A 228 3.15 -22.00 -6.06
C PHE A 228 4.28 -22.00 -7.07
N LYS A 229 4.09 -22.71 -8.18
CA LYS A 229 4.97 -22.66 -9.35
C LYS A 229 4.15 -22.11 -10.50
N PHE A 230 4.51 -20.91 -10.95
CA PHE A 230 3.89 -20.25 -12.09
C PHE A 230 4.81 -20.36 -13.31
N PRO A 231 4.25 -20.30 -14.53
CA PRO A 231 5.06 -20.23 -15.74
C PRO A 231 5.90 -18.95 -15.76
N GLU A 232 6.96 -18.95 -16.57
CA GLU A 232 7.77 -17.76 -16.79
C GLU A 232 6.95 -16.68 -17.49
N SER A 233 7.12 -15.43 -17.01
CA SER A 233 6.38 -14.28 -17.52
C SER A 233 6.76 -13.96 -18.94
N GLN A 234 5.79 -14.03 -19.85
CA GLN A 234 5.93 -13.51 -21.22
C GLN A 234 5.20 -12.16 -21.39
N LEU A 235 4.69 -11.59 -20.32
CA LEU A 235 3.92 -10.36 -20.40
C LEU A 235 4.83 -9.16 -20.65
N SER A 236 5.94 -9.07 -19.91
CA SER A 236 6.96 -8.02 -20.10
C SER A 236 7.43 -7.95 -21.55
N SER A 237 7.83 -9.08 -22.13
CA SER A 237 8.33 -9.13 -23.51
C SER A 237 7.27 -8.77 -24.54
N ARG A 238 6.00 -9.10 -24.29
CA ARG A 238 4.88 -8.70 -25.17
C ARG A 238 4.57 -7.20 -25.12
N VAL A 239 4.65 -6.59 -23.93
CA VAL A 239 4.23 -5.19 -23.72
C VAL A 239 5.39 -4.21 -23.93
N LEU A 240 6.59 -4.56 -23.47
CA LEU A 240 7.76 -3.67 -23.40
C LEU A 240 8.88 -4.07 -24.39
N GLY A 241 8.78 -5.25 -25.02
CA GLY A 241 9.84 -5.79 -25.89
C GLY A 241 10.97 -6.46 -25.10
N ASP A 242 12.10 -6.75 -25.77
CA ASP A 242 13.29 -7.35 -25.14
C ASP A 242 14.08 -6.29 -24.34
N LEU A 243 13.52 -5.82 -23.23
CA LEU A 243 14.23 -4.98 -22.27
C LEU A 243 14.96 -5.85 -21.24
N SER A 244 16.28 -5.67 -21.18
CA SER A 244 17.21 -6.52 -20.44
C SER A 244 17.59 -5.90 -19.09
N GLU A 245 16.65 -5.80 -18.14
CA GLU A 245 16.99 -5.67 -16.70
C GLU A 245 15.97 -6.42 -15.84
N LEU A 246 16.08 -7.75 -15.80
CA LEU A 246 15.28 -8.56 -14.89
C LEU A 246 15.88 -8.45 -13.49
N GLU A 247 15.19 -7.74 -12.59
CA GLU A 247 15.49 -7.83 -11.17
C GLU A 247 15.40 -9.31 -10.72
N VAL A 248 16.51 -9.83 -10.19
CA VAL A 248 16.57 -11.21 -9.69
C VAL A 248 15.99 -11.26 -8.28
N ILE A 249 14.92 -12.03 -8.14
CA ILE A 249 14.23 -12.28 -6.88
C ILE A 249 14.45 -13.71 -6.42
N GLU A 250 14.32 -13.93 -5.10
CA GLU A 250 14.37 -15.27 -4.53
C GLU A 250 13.19 -16.12 -5.03
N ASP A 251 13.44 -17.40 -5.32
CA ASP A 251 12.38 -18.35 -5.65
C ASP A 251 11.54 -18.69 -4.40
N PHE A 252 10.30 -18.21 -4.39
CA PHE A 252 9.35 -18.44 -3.29
C PHE A 252 8.56 -19.75 -3.42
N SER A 253 8.73 -20.50 -4.52
CA SER A 253 7.91 -21.69 -4.81
C SER A 253 8.06 -22.82 -3.78
N ASN A 254 9.24 -22.92 -3.15
CA ASN A 254 9.53 -23.91 -2.11
C ASN A 254 9.06 -23.48 -0.70
N ARG A 255 8.47 -22.28 -0.56
CA ARG A 255 7.93 -21.78 0.71
C ARG A 255 6.52 -22.31 0.94
N ARG A 256 5.99 -22.09 2.15
CA ARG A 256 4.58 -22.42 2.45
C ARG A 256 3.64 -21.42 1.81
N ARG A 257 2.47 -21.91 1.37
CA ARG A 257 1.38 -21.07 0.89
C ARG A 257 0.97 -20.03 1.92
N ILE A 258 0.95 -18.78 1.48
CA ILE A 258 0.45 -17.66 2.28
C ILE A 258 -1.02 -17.46 1.91
N PRO A 259 -1.95 -17.58 2.86
CA PRO A 259 -3.35 -17.27 2.60
C PRO A 259 -3.53 -15.76 2.51
N VAL A 260 -4.10 -15.28 1.41
CA VAL A 260 -4.44 -13.89 1.14
C VAL A 260 -5.92 -13.78 0.81
N ASN A 261 -6.53 -12.62 1.10
CA ASN A 261 -7.92 -12.36 0.70
C ASN A 261 -7.99 -11.44 -0.52
N THR A 262 -9.16 -11.44 -1.19
CA THR A 262 -9.42 -10.63 -2.39
C THR A 262 -9.12 -9.15 -2.17
N ILE A 263 -9.51 -8.59 -1.03
CA ILE A 263 -9.28 -7.17 -0.72
C ILE A 263 -7.78 -6.85 -0.68
N PHE A 264 -6.97 -7.72 -0.06
CA PHE A 264 -5.51 -7.54 -0.01
C PHE A 264 -4.90 -7.55 -1.41
N LEU A 265 -5.30 -8.51 -2.26
CA LEU A 265 -4.83 -8.58 -3.64
C LEU A 265 -5.26 -7.36 -4.46
N ARG A 266 -6.49 -6.87 -4.28
CA ARG A 266 -6.96 -5.65 -4.95
C ARG A 266 -6.14 -4.42 -4.55
N GLU A 267 -5.86 -4.24 -3.26
CA GLU A 267 -5.01 -3.14 -2.80
C GLU A 267 -3.56 -3.28 -3.31
N LEU A 268 -3.04 -4.50 -3.44
CA LEU A 268 -1.75 -4.73 -4.11
C LEU A 268 -1.78 -4.33 -5.59
N ILE A 269 -2.85 -4.66 -6.32
CA ILE A 269 -2.99 -4.28 -7.74
C ILE A 269 -2.94 -2.77 -7.90
N CYS A 270 -3.59 -1.99 -7.02
CA CYS A 270 -3.52 -0.53 -7.06
C CYS A 270 -2.07 -0.02 -7.00
N GLY A 271 -1.27 -0.56 -6.07
CA GLY A 271 0.13 -0.17 -5.92
C GLY A 271 1.04 -0.71 -7.04
N VAL A 272 0.79 -1.93 -7.53
CA VAL A 272 1.50 -2.50 -8.69
C VAL A 272 1.20 -1.67 -9.94
N TYR A 273 -0.05 -1.29 -10.17
CA TYR A 273 -0.46 -0.44 -11.28
C TYR A 273 0.27 0.91 -11.24
N PHE A 274 0.36 1.54 -10.07
CA PHE A 274 1.20 2.73 -9.90
C PHE A 274 2.67 2.47 -10.26
N SER A 275 3.21 1.33 -9.85
CA SER A 275 4.61 0.94 -10.10
C SER A 275 4.93 0.72 -11.58
N ILE A 276 3.94 0.31 -12.39
CA ILE A 276 4.09 0.19 -13.85
C ILE A 276 4.53 1.52 -14.46
N TYR A 277 3.96 2.63 -14.01
CA TYR A 277 4.20 3.96 -14.59
C TYR A 277 5.22 4.81 -13.84
N ASN A 278 5.58 4.45 -12.61
CA ASN A 278 6.37 5.32 -11.73
C ASN A 278 7.62 4.65 -11.13
N TYR A 279 7.88 3.37 -11.37
CA TYR A 279 9.07 2.69 -10.85
C TYR A 279 9.81 1.89 -11.93
N ASN A 280 9.41 0.64 -12.14
CA ASN A 280 10.01 -0.27 -13.10
C ASN A 280 8.87 -1.08 -13.70
N ALA A 281 8.56 -0.77 -14.96
CA ALA A 281 7.43 -1.37 -15.66
C ALA A 281 7.59 -2.88 -15.80
N ASP A 282 8.78 -3.36 -16.18
CA ASP A 282 9.05 -4.79 -16.34
C ASP A 282 8.80 -5.57 -15.05
N PHE A 283 9.32 -5.05 -13.93
CA PHE A 283 9.17 -5.68 -12.63
C PHE A 283 7.73 -5.64 -12.12
N ALA A 284 7.03 -4.52 -12.34
CA ALA A 284 5.63 -4.37 -11.94
C ALA A 284 4.70 -5.27 -12.78
N LEU A 285 4.96 -5.45 -14.07
CA LEU A 285 4.21 -6.36 -14.93
C LEU A 285 4.37 -7.82 -14.50
N LYS A 286 5.57 -8.24 -14.08
CA LYS A 286 5.76 -9.57 -13.46
C LYS A 286 4.96 -9.72 -12.17
N ALA A 287 4.94 -8.69 -11.33
CA ALA A 287 4.14 -8.70 -10.10
C ALA A 287 2.64 -8.82 -10.40
N LEU A 288 2.14 -8.08 -11.40
CA LEU A 288 0.76 -8.14 -11.87
C LEU A 288 0.39 -9.53 -12.38
N GLU A 289 1.25 -10.13 -13.19
CA GLU A 289 1.04 -11.48 -13.73
C GLU A 289 1.05 -12.55 -12.65
N SER A 290 1.91 -12.38 -11.64
CA SER A 290 1.91 -13.26 -10.46
C SER A 290 0.59 -13.18 -9.67
N ILE A 291 0.00 -11.98 -9.55
CA ILE A 291 -1.34 -11.80 -8.96
C ILE A 291 -2.39 -12.49 -9.83
N HIS A 292 -2.31 -12.34 -11.15
CA HIS A 292 -3.22 -12.97 -12.10
C HIS A 292 -3.20 -14.50 -11.99
N TYR A 293 -2.01 -15.13 -12.04
CA TYR A 293 -1.89 -16.59 -11.88
C TYR A 293 -2.41 -17.07 -10.54
N ARG A 294 -2.18 -16.31 -9.46
CA ARG A 294 -2.73 -16.65 -8.16
C ARG A 294 -4.26 -16.58 -8.15
N ALA A 295 -4.83 -15.56 -8.77
CA ALA A 295 -6.28 -15.41 -8.91
C ALA A 295 -6.91 -16.51 -9.77
N GLN A 296 -6.22 -16.98 -10.82
CA GLN A 296 -6.66 -18.14 -11.60
C GLN A 296 -6.69 -19.40 -10.75
N TYR A 297 -5.63 -19.66 -9.98
CA TYR A 297 -5.57 -20.83 -9.11
C TYR A 297 -6.66 -20.83 -8.04
N GLU A 298 -6.95 -19.66 -7.45
CA GLU A 298 -7.96 -19.51 -6.38
C GLU A 298 -9.36 -19.15 -6.91
N MET A 299 -9.56 -19.09 -8.23
CA MET A 299 -10.85 -18.76 -8.87
C MET A 299 -11.43 -17.40 -8.41
N LEU A 300 -10.58 -16.39 -8.28
CA LEU A 300 -10.95 -15.05 -7.79
C LEU A 300 -11.41 -14.14 -8.95
N ALA A 301 -12.67 -14.26 -9.34
CA ALA A 301 -13.23 -13.55 -10.51
C ALA A 301 -13.02 -12.02 -10.48
N GLU A 302 -13.23 -11.36 -9.33
CA GLU A 302 -13.01 -9.90 -9.17
C GLU A 302 -11.57 -9.51 -9.53
N ILE A 303 -10.60 -10.31 -9.08
CA ILE A 303 -9.18 -10.04 -9.35
C ILE A 303 -8.84 -10.31 -10.81
N LEU A 304 -9.35 -11.40 -11.37
CA LEU A 304 -9.12 -11.75 -12.77
C LEU A 304 -9.59 -10.63 -13.70
N VAL A 305 -10.80 -10.10 -13.51
CA VAL A 305 -11.33 -9.00 -14.33
C VAL A 305 -10.41 -7.78 -14.27
N VAL A 306 -9.96 -7.39 -13.07
CA VAL A 306 -9.09 -6.21 -12.91
C VAL A 306 -7.72 -6.44 -13.55
N THR A 307 -7.08 -7.59 -13.28
CA THR A 307 -5.76 -7.89 -13.85
C THR A 307 -5.80 -7.97 -15.38
N GLU A 308 -6.78 -8.65 -15.96
CA GLU A 308 -6.97 -8.71 -17.43
C GLU A 308 -7.18 -7.32 -18.04
N SER A 309 -7.95 -6.47 -17.37
CA SER A 309 -8.18 -5.09 -17.83
C SER A 309 -6.92 -4.23 -17.85
N ILE A 310 -5.93 -4.54 -16.99
CA ILE A 310 -4.64 -3.84 -16.96
C ILE A 310 -3.66 -4.44 -17.99
N MET A 311 -3.79 -5.72 -18.30
CA MET A 311 -2.90 -6.42 -19.24
C MET A 311 -3.24 -6.21 -20.71
N GLN A 312 -4.46 -5.76 -21.01
CA GLN A 312 -4.93 -5.40 -22.36
C GLN A 312 -4.43 -4.03 -22.79
#